data_AF-A0A2N0Z9H4-F1
#
_entry.id   AF-A0A2N0Z9H4-F1
#
_cell.length_a   1.000
_cell.length_b   1.000
_cell.length_c   1.000
_cell.angle_alpha   90.00
_cell.angle_beta   90.00
_cell.angle_gamma   90.00
#
_symmetry.space_group_name_H-M   'P 1'
#
loop_
_entity.id
_entity.type
_entity.pdbx_description
1 polymer ?
#
loop_
_entity_poly.entity_id
_entity_poly.type
_entity_poly.pdbx_seq_one_letter_code
_entity_poly.pdbx_strand_id
1 'polypeptide(L)'
;MREEECAKFLINDNQINSKDKAVRSRISKARLVEDRFNVNLDQIVKDDKEVYGLLKRIKDELNDSNGAIQNSVRKYYMFVNKTAFPTLSKYEKTI
;
A
#
# COMPACT_ATOMS: atom_id res chain seq x y z
N MET A 1 8.91 5.27 5.08
CA MET A 1 7.49 5.66 5.23
C MET A 1 7.19 6.39 6.55
N ARG A 2 6.17 7.25 6.59
CA ARG A 2 5.57 7.87 7.81
C ARG A 2 4.68 6.88 8.57
N GLU A 3 5.34 5.93 9.22
CA GLU A 3 4.72 4.76 9.84
C GLU A 3 3.63 5.12 10.87
N GLU A 4 3.97 5.96 11.86
CA GLU A 4 3.07 6.31 12.96
C GLU A 4 1.82 7.08 12.50
N GLU A 5 1.99 8.02 11.57
CA GLU A 5 0.87 8.79 11.01
C GLU A 5 -0.06 7.89 10.20
N CYS A 6 0.50 6.99 9.39
CA CYS A 6 -0.29 6.02 8.66
C CYS A 6 -1.02 5.06 9.62
N ALA A 7 -0.40 4.64 10.72
CA ALA A 7 -1.04 3.80 11.72
C ALA A 7 -2.25 4.52 12.36
N LYS A 8 -2.10 5.80 12.74
CA LYS A 8 -3.19 6.64 13.24
C LYS A 8 -4.32 6.78 12.21
N PHE A 9 -3.98 7.00 10.93
CA PHE A 9 -4.95 7.04 9.85
C PHE A 9 -5.74 5.72 9.75
N LEU A 10 -5.08 4.57 9.82
CA LEU A 10 -5.71 3.26 9.72
C LEU A 10 -6.57 2.90 10.93
N ILE A 11 -6.21 3.32 12.15
CA ILE A 11 -7.01 3.09 13.37
C ILE A 11 -8.40 3.76 13.28
N ASN A 12 -8.47 4.87 12.55
CA ASN A 12 -9.70 5.62 12.32
C ASN A 12 -10.52 5.09 11.13
N ASP A 13 -10.04 4.06 10.42
CA ASP A 13 -10.77 3.41 9.33
C ASP A 13 -11.86 2.49 9.92
N ASN A 14 -13.12 2.90 9.77
CA ASN A 14 -14.31 2.18 10.27
C ASN A 14 -14.48 0.78 9.64
N GLN A 15 -13.76 0.47 8.57
CA GLN A 15 -13.77 -0.86 7.93
C GLN A 15 -12.84 -1.87 8.64
N ILE A 16 -12.11 -1.47 9.70
CA ILE A 16 -11.18 -2.33 10.43
C ILE A 16 -11.78 -2.78 11.77
N ASN A 17 -12.30 -4.01 11.81
CA ASN A 17 -12.94 -4.59 13.00
C ASN A 17 -11.94 -4.92 14.13
N SER A 18 -10.75 -5.44 13.79
CA SER A 18 -9.66 -5.68 14.75
C SER A 18 -8.57 -4.62 14.57
N LYS A 19 -8.81 -3.43 15.15
CA LYS A 19 -8.02 -2.22 14.88
C LYS A 19 -6.51 -2.46 15.07
N ASP A 20 -6.07 -2.87 16.25
CA ASP A 20 -4.63 -2.97 16.52
C ASP A 20 -3.89 -4.03 15.69
N LYS A 21 -4.38 -5.27 15.66
CA LYS A 21 -3.70 -6.36 14.95
C LYS A 21 -3.70 -6.11 13.45
N ALA A 22 -4.81 -5.63 12.91
CA ALA A 22 -4.94 -5.42 11.48
C ALA A 22 -4.21 -4.15 11.00
N VAL A 23 -4.07 -3.12 11.84
CA VAL A 23 -3.22 -1.94 11.57
C VAL A 23 -1.75 -2.35 11.56
N ARG A 24 -1.26 -3.01 12.62
CA ARG A 24 0.14 -3.49 12.68
C ARG A 24 0.49 -4.38 11.51
N SER A 25 -0.41 -5.27 11.12
CA SER A 25 -0.20 -6.18 9.99
C SER A 25 -0.11 -5.46 8.64
N ARG A 26 -0.83 -4.35 8.45
CA ARG A 26 -0.75 -3.55 7.21
C ARG A 26 0.52 -2.72 7.17
N ILE A 27 0.87 -2.09 8.29
CA ILE A 27 2.12 -1.34 8.42
C ILE A 27 3.34 -2.24 8.17
N SER A 28 3.39 -3.41 8.81
CA SER A 28 4.47 -4.38 8.60
C SER A 28 4.59 -4.83 7.14
N LYS A 29 3.47 -5.02 6.43
CA LYS A 29 3.49 -5.35 4.99
C LYS A 29 3.95 -4.20 4.12
N ALA A 30 3.59 -2.95 4.44
CA ALA A 30 4.09 -1.78 3.73
C ALA A 30 5.61 -1.64 3.92
N ARG A 31 6.10 -1.88 5.13
CA ARG A 31 7.54 -1.86 5.44
C ARG A 31 8.30 -2.99 4.75
N LEU A 32 7.73 -4.20 4.70
CA LEU A 32 8.27 -5.32 3.91
C LEU A 32 8.51 -4.91 2.45
N VAL A 33 7.65 -4.08 1.87
CA VAL A 33 7.82 -3.59 0.49
C VAL A 33 8.98 -2.60 0.38
N GLU A 34 9.11 -1.65 1.32
CA GLU A 34 10.27 -0.73 1.37
C GLU A 34 11.58 -1.54 1.44
N ASP A 35 11.64 -2.50 2.36
CA ASP A 35 12.83 -3.34 2.59
C ASP A 35 13.13 -4.25 1.39
N ARG A 36 12.12 -4.95 0.85
CA ARG A 36 12.29 -5.93 -0.23
C ARG A 36 12.76 -5.28 -1.54
N PHE A 37 12.19 -4.12 -1.87
CA PHE A 37 12.46 -3.46 -3.15
C PHE A 37 13.46 -2.32 -3.03
N ASN A 38 13.97 -2.04 -1.82
CA ASN A 38 14.85 -0.93 -1.50
C ASN A 38 14.27 0.41 -2.00
N VAL A 39 12.99 0.65 -1.70
CA VAL A 39 12.24 1.83 -2.12
C VAL A 39 11.77 2.64 -0.93
N ASN A 40 11.55 3.93 -1.14
CA ASN A 40 10.88 4.79 -0.16
C ASN A 40 9.43 5.03 -0.60
N LEU A 41 8.46 4.49 0.15
CA LEU A 41 7.04 4.64 -0.16
C LEU A 41 6.58 6.10 -0.11
N ASP A 42 7.21 6.98 0.68
CA ASP A 42 6.88 8.42 0.66
C ASP A 42 7.23 9.09 -0.68
N GLN A 43 8.18 8.53 -1.44
CA GLN A 43 8.52 9.01 -2.77
C GLN A 43 7.68 8.32 -3.85
N ILE A 44 7.61 6.98 -3.80
CA ILE A 44 6.88 6.19 -4.80
C ILE A 44 5.43 6.64 -4.95
N VAL A 45 4.73 6.90 -3.84
CA VAL A 45 3.31 7.27 -3.89
C VAL A 45 3.02 8.64 -4.49
N LYS A 46 4.04 9.42 -4.86
CA LYS A 46 3.86 10.70 -5.55
C LYS A 46 3.67 10.54 -7.06
N ASP A 47 4.00 9.37 -7.62
CA ASP A 47 3.84 9.05 -9.05
C ASP A 47 3.03 7.77 -9.22
N ASP A 48 1.86 7.89 -9.84
CA ASP A 48 0.95 6.77 -10.10
C ASP A 48 1.59 5.65 -10.93
N LYS A 49 2.51 5.99 -11.85
CA LYS A 49 3.20 4.99 -12.68
C LYS A 49 4.18 4.18 -11.83
N GLU A 50 4.88 4.84 -10.90
CA GLU A 50 5.78 4.15 -9.97
C GLU A 50 4.99 3.24 -9.01
N VAL A 51 3.86 3.71 -8.48
CA VAL A 51 2.95 2.90 -7.65
C VAL A 51 2.46 1.68 -8.43
N TYR A 52 1.98 1.87 -9.66
CA TYR A 52 1.53 0.78 -10.51
C TYR A 52 2.65 -0.24 -10.77
N GLY A 53 3.86 0.23 -11.11
CA GLY A 53 5.03 -0.62 -11.30
C GLY A 53 5.37 -1.43 -10.05
N LEU A 54 5.38 -0.78 -8.88
CA LEU A 54 5.63 -1.43 -7.61
C LEU A 54 4.56 -2.49 -7.28
N LEU A 55 3.28 -2.20 -7.52
CA LEU A 55 2.18 -3.15 -7.28
C LEU A 55 2.27 -4.39 -8.18
N LYS A 56 2.74 -4.24 -9.43
CA LYS A 56 3.03 -5.39 -10.31
C LYS A 56 4.18 -6.23 -9.77
N ARG A 57 5.29 -5.60 -9.39
CA ARG A 57 6.43 -6.29 -8.76
C ARG A 57 6.03 -7.03 -7.48
N ILE A 58 5.18 -6.45 -6.64
CA ILE A 58 4.63 -7.13 -5.45
C ILE A 58 3.85 -8.38 -5.86
N LYS A 59 3.00 -8.29 -6.90
CA LYS A 59 2.23 -9.43 -7.39
C LYS A 59 3.15 -10.59 -7.79
N ASP A 60 4.17 -10.27 -8.57
CA ASP A 60 4.99 -11.25 -9.28
C ASP A 60 6.15 -11.78 -8.41
N GLU A 61 6.79 -10.92 -7.61
CA GLU A 61 7.99 -11.27 -6.84
C GLU A 61 7.69 -11.73 -5.40
N LEU A 62 6.56 -11.31 -4.82
CA LEU A 62 6.15 -11.70 -3.45
C LEU A 62 5.03 -12.75 -3.44
N ASN A 63 4.60 -13.22 -4.61
CA ASN A 63 3.48 -14.14 -4.77
C ASN A 63 2.23 -13.68 -3.98
N ASP A 64 1.92 -12.38 -4.03
CA ASP A 64 0.81 -11.75 -3.28
C ASP A 64 -0.55 -12.10 -3.90
N SER A 65 -0.89 -13.39 -3.93
CA SER A 65 -2.08 -13.92 -4.63
C SER A 65 -3.39 -13.40 -4.05
N ASN A 66 -3.41 -13.12 -2.74
CA ASN A 66 -4.58 -12.57 -2.03
C ASN A 66 -4.60 -11.03 -2.00
N GLY A 67 -3.59 -10.36 -2.56
CA GLY A 67 -3.50 -8.90 -2.62
C GLY A 67 -3.29 -8.21 -1.27
N ALA A 68 -2.90 -8.95 -0.21
CA ALA A 68 -2.76 -8.38 1.12
C ALA A 68 -1.61 -7.38 1.23
N ILE A 69 -0.50 -7.63 0.53
CA ILE A 69 0.65 -6.73 0.49
C ILE A 69 0.32 -5.52 -0.38
N GLN A 70 -0.22 -5.74 -1.59
CA GLN A 70 -0.67 -4.65 -2.46
C GLN A 70 -1.68 -3.73 -1.78
N ASN A 71 -2.65 -4.28 -1.05
CA ASN A 71 -3.65 -3.48 -0.35
C ASN A 71 -3.02 -2.63 0.76
N SER A 72 -1.95 -3.12 1.39
CA SER A 72 -1.20 -2.34 2.38
C SER A 72 -0.52 -1.12 1.73
N VAL A 73 0.08 -1.30 0.55
CA VAL A 73 0.65 -0.19 -0.24
C VAL A 73 -0.45 0.76 -0.72
N ARG A 74 -1.58 0.26 -1.22
CA ARG A 74 -2.71 1.12 -1.65
C ARG A 74 -3.29 1.93 -0.49
N LYS A 75 -3.34 1.36 0.72
CA LYS A 75 -3.76 2.09 1.93
C LYS A 75 -2.76 3.19 2.31
N TYR A 76 -1.46 2.94 2.14
CA TYR A 76 -0.44 3.97 2.31
C TYR A 76 -0.58 5.09 1.26
N TYR A 77 -0.78 4.74 0.00
CA TYR A 77 -1.08 5.69 -1.06
C TYR A 77 -2.28 6.58 -0.70
N MET A 78 -3.37 5.98 -0.21
CA MET A 78 -4.56 6.73 0.21
C MET A 78 -4.29 7.66 1.39
N PHE A 79 -3.47 7.23 2.35
CA PHE A 79 -3.04 8.08 3.45
C PHE A 79 -2.32 9.35 2.94
N VAL A 80 -1.43 9.21 1.95
CA VAL A 80 -0.65 10.32 1.40
C VAL A 80 -1.47 11.20 0.47
N ASN A 81 -2.13 10.61 -0.52
CA ASN A 81 -2.78 11.32 -1.63
C ASN A 81 -4.26 11.66 -1.38
N LYS A 82 -4.83 11.19 -0.27
CA LYS A 82 -6.26 11.34 0.09
C LYS A 82 -7.23 10.75 -0.94
N THR A 83 -6.74 9.96 -1.88
CA THR A 83 -7.50 9.28 -2.94
C THR A 83 -7.13 7.80 -2.97
N ALA A 84 -8.05 6.95 -3.42
CA ALA A 84 -7.78 5.52 -3.54
C ALA A 84 -7.07 5.20 -4.86
N PHE A 85 -5.96 4.48 -4.79
CA PHE A 85 -5.34 3.94 -6.00
C PHE A 85 -6.20 2.80 -6.58
N PRO A 86 -6.49 2.78 -7.90
CA PRO A 86 -7.30 1.75 -8.52
C PRO A 86 -6.69 0.34 -8.46
N THR A 87 -7.47 -0.67 -8.87
CA THR A 87 -6.92 -2.01 -9.14
C THR A 87 -5.97 -1.96 -10.33
N LEU A 88 -5.03 -2.92 -10.42
CA LEU A 88 -4.11 -3.02 -11.56
C LEU A 88 -4.86 -3.02 -12.90
N SER A 89 -5.91 -3.83 -13.01
CA SER A 89 -6.75 -3.94 -14.21
C SER A 89 -7.52 -2.66 -14.55
N LYS A 90 -7.83 -1.81 -13.57
CA LYS A 90 -8.51 -0.54 -13.80
C LYS A 90 -7.51 0.53 -14.22
N TYR A 91 -6.33 0.55 -13.60
CA TYR A 91 -5.25 1.46 -13.99
C TYR A 91 -4.76 1.19 -15.42
N GLU A 92 -4.67 -0.08 -15.82
CA GLU A 92 -4.27 -0.49 -17.17
C GLU A 92 -5.20 0.03 -18.27
N LYS A 93 -6.46 0.33 -17.95
CA LYS A 93 -7.42 0.90 -18.91
C LYS A 93 -7.34 2.42 -19.04
N THR A 94 -6.54 3.07 -18.19
CA THR A 94 -6.38 4.53 -18.15
C THR A 94 -5.05 5.01 -18.72
N ILE A 95 -4.16 4.07 -19.08
CA ILE A 95 -2.85 4.32 -19.70
C ILE A 95 -2.87 4.02 -21.20
#